data_AF-A0A349S9L3-F1
#
_entry.id   AF-A0A349S9L3-F1
#
_cell.length_a   1.000
_cell.length_b   1.000
_cell.length_c   1.000
_cell.angle_alpha   90.00
_cell.angle_beta   90.00
_cell.angle_gamma   90.00
#
_symmetry.space_group_name_H-M   'P 1'
#
loop_
_entity.id
_entity.type
_entity.pdbx_description
1 polymer ?
#
loop_
_entity_poly.entity_id
_entity_poly.type
_entity_poly.pdbx_seq_one_letter_code
_entity_poly.pdbx_strand_id
1 'polypeptide(L)'
;MSLALLRDWIVTPLSDRRLVSNFARQEFYAQFTASMGGFLWLILTPIANISIYAFVFSYIFKVRAAEGFGETAFVLFMMIGYLPWFAFADAIGRSTSLLLEKAPLITKVKFPVQVIPVVGTLVPYITHAIGFSLLLLYLATQGYVNSLWVLLPFIFFLQML
;
A
#
# COMPACT_ATOMS: atom_id res chain seq x y z
N MET A 1 -29.94 1.03 15.62
CA MET A 1 -29.19 2.21 15.16
C MET A 1 -27.81 1.87 14.60
N SER A 2 -27.05 0.90 15.15
CA SER A 2 -25.69 0.57 14.65
C SER A 2 -25.65 -0.12 13.28
N LEU A 3 -26.60 -1.02 12.98
CA LEU A 3 -26.63 -1.78 11.71
C LEU A 3 -26.90 -0.91 10.48
N ALA A 4 -27.74 0.12 10.62
CA ALA A 4 -28.02 1.06 9.54
C ALA A 4 -26.78 1.91 9.21
N LEU A 5 -26.08 2.40 10.25
CA LEU A 5 -24.82 3.11 10.07
C LEU A 5 -23.77 2.22 9.41
N LEU A 6 -23.54 1.01 9.91
CA LEU A 6 -22.57 0.08 9.30
C LEU A 6 -22.89 -0.20 7.83
N ARG A 7 -24.17 -0.40 7.50
CA ARG A 7 -24.62 -0.56 6.11
C ARG A 7 -24.29 0.67 5.28
N ASP A 8 -24.57 1.87 5.78
CA ASP A 8 -24.27 3.11 5.07
C ASP A 8 -22.75 3.28 4.87
N TRP A 9 -21.93 2.91 5.84
CA TRP A 9 -20.47 2.97 5.70
C TRP A 9 -19.92 2.05 4.61
N ILE A 10 -20.55 0.90 4.38
CA ILE A 10 -20.12 -0.05 3.34
C ILE A 10 -20.74 0.30 1.98
N VAL A 11 -22.02 0.67 1.93
CA VAL A 11 -22.79 0.80 0.69
C VAL A 11 -22.61 2.16 0.02
N THR A 12 -22.43 3.23 0.79
CA THR A 12 -22.34 4.59 0.23
C THR A 12 -21.12 4.80 -0.66
N PRO A 13 -19.90 4.35 -0.27
CA PRO A 13 -18.72 4.43 -1.15
C PRO A 13 -18.90 3.62 -2.45
N LEU A 14 -19.59 2.49 -2.39
CA LEU A 14 -19.86 1.65 -3.57
C LEU A 14 -20.91 2.24 -4.51
N SER A 15 -21.81 3.07 -3.98
CA SER A 15 -22.88 3.74 -4.72
C SER A 15 -22.37 5.00 -5.42
N ASP A 16 -21.57 5.82 -4.72
CA ASP A 16 -21.03 7.09 -5.23
C ASP A 16 -19.65 6.95 -5.89
N ARG A 17 -19.54 6.02 -6.84
CA ARG A 17 -18.25 5.68 -7.52
C ARG A 17 -17.58 6.88 -8.18
N ARG A 18 -18.36 7.84 -8.69
CA ARG A 18 -17.82 9.07 -9.30
C ARG A 18 -17.10 9.94 -8.25
N LEU A 19 -17.66 10.05 -7.05
CA LEU A 19 -17.08 10.83 -5.97
C LEU A 19 -15.79 10.17 -5.46
N VAL A 20 -15.82 8.85 -5.26
CA VAL A 20 -14.63 8.06 -4.90
C VAL A 20 -13.54 8.22 -5.95
N SER A 21 -13.87 8.07 -7.24
CA SER A 21 -12.90 8.20 -8.32
C SER A 21 -12.29 9.60 -8.40
N ASN A 22 -13.07 10.65 -8.17
CA ASN A 22 -12.58 12.02 -8.21
C ASN A 22 -11.63 12.30 -7.05
N PHE A 23 -12.00 11.91 -5.83
CA PHE A 23 -11.12 12.06 -4.67
C PHE A 23 -9.88 11.18 -4.78
N ALA A 24 -10.00 9.93 -5.22
CA ALA A 24 -8.86 9.03 -5.43
C ALA A 24 -7.89 9.60 -6.47
N ARG A 25 -8.39 10.16 -7.57
CA ARG A 25 -7.56 10.80 -8.58
C ARG A 25 -6.85 12.03 -8.04
N GLN A 26 -7.58 12.91 -7.34
CA GLN A 26 -7.00 14.09 -6.71
C GLN A 26 -5.90 13.70 -5.72
N GLU A 27 -6.18 12.70 -4.90
CA GLU A 27 -5.30 12.21 -3.85
C GLU A 27 -4.04 11.54 -4.42
N PHE A 28 -4.20 10.72 -5.47
CA PHE A 28 -3.07 10.11 -6.16
C PHE A 28 -2.13 11.18 -6.72
N TYR A 29 -2.65 12.18 -7.46
CA TYR A 29 -1.79 13.25 -7.99
C TYR A 29 -1.16 14.11 -6.90
N ALA A 30 -1.88 14.37 -5.80
CA ALA A 30 -1.38 15.16 -4.67
C ALA A 30 -0.05 14.60 -4.14
N GLN A 31 0.09 13.27 -4.09
CA GLN A 31 1.30 12.57 -3.65
C GLN A 31 2.49 12.78 -4.60
N PHE A 32 2.25 12.91 -5.91
CA PHE A 32 3.32 13.19 -6.89
C PHE A 32 3.69 14.66 -7.00
N THR A 33 2.81 15.56 -6.57
CA THR A 33 3.09 17.01 -6.51
C THR A 33 3.75 17.45 -5.19
N ALA A 34 3.92 16.55 -4.22
CA ALA A 34 4.63 16.86 -2.99
C ALA A 34 6.11 17.17 -3.28
N SER A 35 6.66 18.18 -2.60
CA SER A 35 7.99 18.75 -2.88
C SER A 35 9.13 17.72 -2.88
N MET A 36 10.27 18.07 -3.51
CA MET A 36 11.47 17.22 -3.58
C MET A 36 11.90 16.64 -2.22
N GLY A 37 11.64 17.35 -1.11
CA GLY A 37 11.93 16.87 0.25
C GLY A 37 11.04 15.71 0.71
N GLY A 38 9.77 15.70 0.32
CA GLY A 38 8.86 14.57 0.59
C GLY A 38 9.19 13.35 -0.26
N PHE A 39 9.55 13.56 -1.53
CA PHE A 39 9.98 12.49 -2.43
C PHE A 39 11.26 11.79 -1.94
N LEU A 40 12.25 12.57 -1.48
CA LEU A 40 13.47 12.03 -0.86
C LEU A 40 13.15 11.15 0.36
N TRP A 41 12.22 11.57 1.21
CA TRP A 41 11.82 10.81 2.40
C TRP A 41 11.12 9.49 2.06
N LEU A 42 10.29 9.49 1.03
CA LEU A 42 9.59 8.31 0.50
C LEU A 42 10.58 7.24 0.02
N ILE A 43 11.74 7.62 -0.52
CA ILE A 43 12.78 6.68 -0.97
C ILE A 43 13.71 6.29 0.20
N LEU A 44 14.05 7.24 1.06
CA LEU A 44 14.99 7.03 2.16
C LEU A 44 14.45 6.01 3.17
N THR A 45 13.17 6.08 3.52
CA THR A 45 12.57 5.21 4.54
C THR A 45 12.58 3.72 4.11
N PRO A 46 12.14 3.33 2.90
CA PRO A 46 12.26 1.96 2.40
C PRO A 46 13.71 1.49 2.28
N ILE A 47 14.62 2.32 1.76
CA ILE A 47 16.03 1.95 1.63
C ILE A 47 16.66 1.72 3.00
N ALA A 48 16.40 2.61 3.97
CA ALA A 48 16.88 2.44 5.33
C ALA A 48 16.33 1.15 5.96
N ASN A 49 15.02 0.89 5.81
CA ASN A 49 14.42 -0.35 6.28
C ASN A 49 15.08 -1.58 5.65
N ILE A 50 15.16 -1.66 4.32
CA ILE A 50 15.79 -2.79 3.61
C ILE A 50 17.24 -2.96 4.05
N SER A 51 18.00 -1.87 4.19
CA SER A 51 19.41 -1.90 4.59
C SER A 51 19.60 -2.39 6.02
N ILE A 52 18.76 -1.91 6.96
CA ILE A 52 18.78 -2.36 8.36
C ILE A 52 18.46 -3.84 8.42
N TYR A 53 17.41 -4.30 7.74
CA TYR A 53 17.03 -5.71 7.76
C TYR A 53 18.06 -6.59 7.07
N ALA A 54 18.56 -6.20 5.90
CA ALA A 54 19.63 -6.92 5.22
C ALA A 54 20.87 -7.04 6.13
N PHE A 55 21.27 -5.96 6.80
CA PHE A 55 22.39 -5.98 7.74
C PHE A 55 22.14 -6.91 8.93
N VAL A 56 21.01 -6.77 9.62
CA VAL A 56 20.70 -7.57 10.81
C VAL A 56 20.62 -9.06 10.47
N PHE A 57 19.90 -9.43 9.42
CA PHE A 57 19.71 -10.85 9.12
C PHE A 57 20.92 -11.51 8.43
N SER A 58 21.67 -10.76 7.63
CA SER A 58 22.89 -11.29 7.00
C SER A 58 24.08 -11.31 7.97
N TYR A 59 24.35 -10.21 8.69
CA TYR A 59 25.55 -10.10 9.54
C TYR A 59 25.35 -10.58 10.98
N ILE A 60 24.20 -10.29 11.61
CA ILE A 60 23.96 -10.67 13.02
C ILE A 60 23.45 -12.11 13.09
N PHE A 61 22.35 -12.41 12.40
CA PHE A 61 21.75 -13.75 12.45
C PHE A 61 22.45 -14.77 11.55
N LYS A 62 23.29 -14.32 10.59
CA LYS A 62 23.98 -15.18 9.63
C LYS A 62 23.04 -16.20 8.99
N VAL A 63 21.82 -15.76 8.68
CA VAL A 63 20.82 -16.61 8.03
C VAL A 63 21.42 -17.02 6.68
N ARG A 64 21.80 -18.30 6.55
CA ARG A 64 22.28 -18.82 5.28
C ARG A 64 21.15 -18.70 4.29
N ALA A 65 21.42 -18.06 3.15
CA ALA A 65 20.50 -18.10 2.03
C ALA A 65 20.14 -19.56 1.73
N ALA A 66 18.86 -19.81 1.48
CA ALA A 66 18.39 -21.14 1.07
C ALA A 66 19.27 -21.65 -0.09
N GLU A 67 19.69 -22.92 -0.03
CA GLU A 67 20.55 -23.52 -1.04
C GLU A 67 19.97 -23.26 -2.45
N GLY A 68 20.76 -22.63 -3.31
CA GLY A 68 20.38 -22.29 -4.69
C GLY A 68 20.14 -20.80 -5.01
N PHE A 69 20.07 -19.90 -4.02
CA PHE A 69 19.69 -18.49 -4.29
C PHE A 69 20.76 -17.41 -3.98
N GLY A 70 21.94 -17.76 -3.42
CA GLY A 70 23.00 -16.78 -3.12
C GLY A 70 22.60 -15.67 -2.14
N GLU A 71 23.46 -14.68 -1.89
CA GLU A 71 23.18 -13.58 -0.93
C GLU A 71 21.98 -12.69 -1.35
N THR A 72 21.64 -12.66 -2.64
CA THR A 72 20.49 -11.91 -3.18
C THR A 72 19.14 -12.50 -2.75
N ALA A 73 19.11 -13.77 -2.35
CA ALA A 73 17.93 -14.49 -1.89
C ALA A 73 17.20 -13.79 -0.74
N PHE A 74 17.99 -13.31 0.22
CA PHE A 74 17.43 -12.79 1.46
C PHE A 74 16.72 -11.46 1.23
N VAL A 75 17.34 -10.57 0.43
CA VAL A 75 16.73 -9.29 0.07
C VAL A 75 15.44 -9.52 -0.71
N LEU A 76 15.45 -10.44 -1.69
CA LEU A 76 14.25 -10.82 -2.45
C LEU A 76 13.15 -11.40 -1.54
N PHE A 77 13.50 -12.33 -0.65
CA PHE A 77 12.58 -12.90 0.33
C PHE A 77 11.94 -11.82 1.19
N MET A 78 12.73 -10.86 1.70
CA MET A 78 12.21 -9.75 2.49
C MET A 78 11.32 -8.84 1.66
N MET A 79 11.71 -8.47 0.43
CA MET A 79 10.92 -7.60 -0.43
C MET A 79 9.52 -8.18 -0.71
N ILE A 80 9.39 -9.50 -0.89
CA ILE A 80 8.10 -10.17 -1.11
C ILE A 80 7.14 -9.91 0.06
N GLY A 81 7.62 -9.93 1.31
CA GLY A 81 6.80 -9.64 2.49
C GLY A 81 6.61 -8.14 2.77
N TYR A 82 7.63 -7.33 2.51
CA TYR A 82 7.63 -5.91 2.86
C TYR A 82 6.71 -5.05 1.98
N LEU A 83 6.62 -5.34 0.69
CA LEU A 83 5.80 -4.54 -0.23
C LEU A 83 4.30 -4.56 0.13
N PRO A 84 3.68 -5.73 0.38
CA PRO A 84 2.31 -5.77 0.90
C PRO A 84 2.16 -5.13 2.27
N TRP A 85 3.17 -5.26 3.15
CA TRP A 85 3.16 -4.62 4.46
C TRP A 85 3.18 -3.09 4.35
N PHE A 86 3.97 -2.52 3.44
CA PHE A 86 4.00 -1.07 3.21
C PHE A 86 2.65 -0.55 2.71
N ALA A 87 1.99 -1.27 1.80
CA ALA A 87 0.64 -0.91 1.36
C ALA A 87 -0.34 -0.78 2.54
N PHE A 88 -0.30 -1.75 3.46
CA PHE A 88 -1.16 -1.76 4.64
C PHE A 88 -0.81 -0.69 5.66
N ALA A 89 0.46 -0.55 6.01
CA ALA A 89 0.92 0.45 6.98
C ALA A 89 0.60 1.87 6.50
N ASP A 90 0.83 2.14 5.21
CA ASP A 90 0.54 3.42 4.58
C ASP A 90 -0.97 3.67 4.48
N ALA A 91 -1.79 2.66 4.15
CA ALA A 91 -3.25 2.77 4.15
C ALA A 91 -3.83 3.15 5.52
N ILE A 92 -3.34 2.55 6.61
CA ILE A 92 -3.79 2.89 7.97
C ILE A 92 -3.39 4.34 8.33
N GLY A 93 -2.14 4.73 8.04
CA GLY A 93 -1.68 6.09 8.30
C GLY A 93 -2.40 7.14 7.45
N ARG A 94 -2.63 6.85 6.17
CA ARG A 94 -3.23 7.79 5.21
C ARG A 94 -4.73 7.93 5.42
N SER A 95 -5.46 6.84 5.68
CA SER A 95 -6.91 6.91 5.94
C SER A 95 -7.26 7.81 7.13
N THR A 96 -6.42 7.82 8.18
CA THR A 96 -6.61 8.67 9.37
C THR A 96 -6.17 10.12 9.13
N SER A 97 -4.99 10.33 8.57
CA SER A 97 -4.48 11.69 8.28
C SER A 97 -5.30 12.43 7.23
N LEU A 98 -5.81 11.73 6.21
CA LEU A 98 -6.62 12.32 5.15
C LEU A 98 -7.95 12.91 5.66
N LEU A 99 -8.52 12.35 6.73
CA LEU A 99 -9.70 12.92 7.39
C LEU A 99 -9.39 14.31 7.99
N LEU A 100 -8.22 14.47 8.60
CA LEU A 100 -7.78 15.75 9.17
C LEU A 100 -7.47 16.76 8.06
N GLU A 101 -6.79 16.33 7.00
CA GLU A 101 -6.49 17.18 5.83
C GLU A 101 -7.76 17.70 5.14
N LYS A 102 -8.81 16.87 5.06
CA LYS A 102 -10.09 17.23 4.42
C LYS A 102 -11.12 17.80 5.42
N ALA A 103 -10.78 18.01 6.70
CA ALA A 103 -11.70 18.54 7.71
C ALA A 103 -12.41 19.86 7.31
N PRO A 104 -11.75 20.83 6.65
CA PRO A 104 -12.43 22.03 6.17
C PRO A 104 -13.50 21.77 5.11
N LEU A 105 -13.35 20.71 4.30
CA LEU A 105 -14.32 20.31 3.29
C LEU A 105 -15.51 19.60 3.95
N ILE A 106 -15.21 18.68 4.88
CA ILE A 106 -16.20 17.90 5.64
C ILE A 106 -17.16 18.81 6.40
N THR A 107 -16.64 19.90 6.99
CA THR A 107 -17.45 20.83 7.80
C THR A 107 -18.25 21.83 6.96
N LYS A 108 -17.89 22.05 5.70
CA LYS A 108 -18.49 23.11 4.86
C LYS A 108 -19.39 22.59 3.73
N VAL A 109 -19.26 21.32 3.35
CA VAL A 109 -19.98 20.74 2.21
C VAL A 109 -20.70 19.47 2.66
N LYS A 110 -21.97 19.33 2.27
CA LYS A 110 -22.75 18.12 2.53
C LYS A 110 -22.39 17.04 1.52
N PHE A 111 -21.60 16.04 1.92
CA PHE A 111 -21.26 14.86 1.13
C PHE A 111 -21.01 13.65 2.05
N PRO A 112 -21.02 12.41 1.52
CA PRO A 112 -20.74 11.22 2.32
C PRO A 112 -19.27 11.17 2.74
N VAL A 113 -19.01 11.46 4.03
CA VAL A 113 -17.68 11.48 4.65
C VAL A 113 -16.95 10.13 4.59
N GLN A 114 -17.68 9.02 4.45
CA GLN A 114 -17.13 7.67 4.38
C GLN A 114 -16.26 7.43 3.14
N VAL A 115 -16.40 8.28 2.12
CA VAL A 115 -15.55 8.23 0.92
C VAL A 115 -14.10 8.58 1.24
N ILE A 116 -13.85 9.44 2.23
CA ILE A 116 -12.49 9.92 2.52
C ILE A 116 -11.58 8.80 3.06
N PRO A 117 -11.97 7.99 4.08
CA PRO A 117 -11.16 6.86 4.52
C PRO A 117 -10.96 5.80 3.43
N VAL A 118 -11.99 5.52 2.62
CA VAL A 118 -11.91 4.56 1.51
C VAL A 118 -10.86 5.00 0.49
N VAL A 119 -10.84 6.29 0.14
CA VAL A 119 -9.80 6.86 -0.74
C VAL A 119 -8.42 6.77 -0.08
N GLY A 120 -8.33 7.06 1.21
CA GLY A 120 -7.09 6.94 1.99
C GLY A 120 -6.54 5.52 2.07
N THR A 121 -7.38 4.49 1.95
CA THR A 121 -6.94 3.08 1.83
C THR A 121 -6.65 2.70 0.38
N LEU A 122 -7.53 3.08 -0.56
CA LEU A 122 -7.43 2.66 -1.96
C LEU A 122 -6.18 3.22 -2.64
N VAL A 123 -5.83 4.48 -2.39
CA VAL A 123 -4.72 5.13 -3.10
C VAL A 123 -3.36 4.52 -2.72
N PRO A 124 -3.01 4.32 -1.43
CA PRO A 124 -1.79 3.60 -1.06
C PRO A 124 -1.72 2.19 -1.66
N TYR A 125 -2.81 1.42 -1.63
CA TYR A 125 -2.85 0.09 -2.24
C TYR A 125 -2.58 0.13 -3.75
N ILE A 126 -3.13 1.11 -4.48
CA ILE A 126 -2.83 1.30 -5.90
C ILE A 126 -1.35 1.66 -6.11
N THR A 127 -0.82 2.58 -5.32
CA THR A 127 0.58 3.03 -5.42
C THR A 127 1.56 1.86 -5.18
N HIS A 128 1.36 1.10 -4.10
CA HIS A 128 2.23 -0.03 -3.76
C HIS A 128 1.99 -1.26 -4.66
N ALA A 129 0.80 -1.43 -5.24
CA ALA A 129 0.53 -2.49 -6.22
C ALA A 129 1.40 -2.36 -7.48
N ILE A 130 1.78 -1.15 -7.89
CA ILE A 130 2.71 -0.93 -9.01
C ILE A 130 4.08 -1.51 -8.65
N GLY A 131 4.62 -1.16 -7.47
CA GLY A 131 5.89 -1.70 -7.00
C GLY A 131 5.87 -3.23 -6.83
N PHE A 132 4.77 -3.77 -6.31
CA PHE A 132 4.61 -5.20 -6.14
C PHE A 132 4.53 -5.93 -7.49
N SER A 133 3.82 -5.36 -8.47
CA SER A 133 3.74 -5.90 -9.83
C SER A 133 5.11 -5.92 -10.53
N LEU A 134 5.94 -4.90 -10.33
CA LEU A 134 7.32 -4.87 -10.83
C LEU A 134 8.19 -5.96 -10.17
N LEU A 135 8.04 -6.20 -8.87
CA LEU A 135 8.71 -7.30 -8.19
C LEU A 135 8.30 -8.67 -8.76
N LEU A 136 7.00 -8.89 -8.98
CA LEU A 136 6.51 -10.14 -9.58
C LEU A 136 7.04 -10.33 -11.00
N LEU A 137 7.09 -9.26 -11.80
CA LEU A 137 7.68 -9.31 -13.14
C LEU A 137 9.16 -9.68 -13.07
N TYR A 138 9.92 -9.10 -12.16
CA TYR A 138 11.32 -9.48 -11.93
C TYR A 138 11.44 -10.97 -11.57
N LEU A 139 10.67 -11.45 -10.59
CA LEU A 139 10.67 -12.86 -10.20
C LEU A 139 10.29 -13.80 -11.37
N ALA A 140 9.43 -13.35 -12.29
CA ALA A 140 9.06 -14.12 -13.47
C ALA A 140 10.25 -14.29 -14.43
N THR A 141 11.06 -13.24 -14.62
CA THR A 141 12.29 -13.32 -15.44
C THR A 141 13.33 -14.27 -14.86
N GLN A 142 13.30 -14.49 -13.55
CA GLN A 142 14.19 -15.44 -12.85
C GLN A 142 13.63 -16.88 -12.84
N GLY A 143 12.47 -17.12 -13.45
CA GLY A 143 11.85 -18.44 -13.52
C GLY A 143 11.02 -18.84 -12.30
N TYR A 144 10.76 -17.94 -11.34
CA TYR A 144 9.97 -18.23 -10.13
C TYR A 144 8.45 -18.15 -10.33
N VAL A 145 7.97 -18.32 -11.57
CA VAL A 145 6.54 -18.28 -11.87
C VAL A 145 5.85 -19.52 -11.29
N ASN A 146 4.79 -19.30 -10.52
CA ASN A 146 4.00 -20.37 -9.91
C ASN A 146 2.51 -20.15 -10.14
N SER A 147 1.73 -21.22 -10.34
CA SER A 147 0.27 -21.18 -10.46
C SER A 147 -0.42 -20.47 -9.28
N LEU A 148 0.21 -20.45 -8.10
CA LEU A 148 -0.26 -19.74 -6.92
C LEU A 148 -0.32 -18.22 -7.09
N TRP A 149 0.36 -17.64 -8.08
CA TRP A 149 0.33 -16.19 -8.33
C TRP A 149 -1.09 -15.69 -8.66
N VAL A 150 -1.96 -16.57 -9.16
CA VAL A 150 -3.38 -16.27 -9.41
C VAL A 150 -4.12 -15.87 -8.12
N LEU A 151 -3.65 -16.33 -6.95
CA LEU A 151 -4.24 -15.97 -5.65
C LEU A 151 -3.76 -14.62 -5.13
N LEU A 152 -2.68 -14.06 -5.65
CA LEU A 152 -2.10 -12.81 -5.13
C LEU A 152 -3.06 -11.61 -5.20
N PRO A 153 -3.80 -11.36 -6.29
CA PRO A 153 -4.79 -10.28 -6.32
C PRO A 153 -5.90 -10.47 -5.29
N PHE A 154 -6.30 -11.72 -5.03
CA PHE A 154 -7.32 -12.04 -4.03
C PHE A 154 -6.82 -11.78 -2.60
N ILE A 155 -5.59 -12.20 -2.28
CA ILE A 155 -4.95 -11.92 -0.99
C ILE A 155 -4.80 -10.41 -0.78
N PHE A 156 -4.34 -9.69 -1.80
CA PHE A 156 -4.14 -8.24 -1.74
C PHE A 156 -5.48 -7.50 -1.54
N PHE A 157 -6.55 -7.98 -2.17
CA PHE A 157 -7.91 -7.47 -1.94
C PHE A 157 -8.41 -7.75 -0.52
N LEU A 158 -8.18 -8.96 0.00
CA LEU A 158 -8.54 -9.29 1.39
C LEU A 158 -7.78 -8.44 2.40
N GLN A 159 -6.51 -8.13 2.12
CA GLN A 159 -5.70 -7.28 2.99
C GLN A 159 -6.16 -5.81 3.01
N MET A 160 -6.75 -5.34 1.90
CA MET A 160 -7.31 -3.99 1.78
C MET A 160 -8.62 -3.83 2.58
N LEU A 161 -9.36 -4.91 2.80
CA LEU A 161 -10.68 -4.93 3.42
C LEU A 161 -10.60 -4.80 4.94
#